data_AF-M2T778-F1
#
_entry.id   AF-M2T778-F1
#
_cell.length_a   1.000
_cell.length_b   1.000
_cell.length_c   1.000
_cell.angle_alpha   90.00
_cell.angle_beta   90.00
_cell.angle_gamma   90.00
#
_symmetry.space_group_name_H-M   'P 1'
#
loop_
_entity.id
_entity.type
_entity.pdbx_description
1 polymer ?
#
loop_
_entity_poly.entity_id
_entity_poly.type
_entity_poly.pdbx_seq_one_letter_code
_entity_poly.pdbx_strand_id
1 'polypeptide(L)'
;MAALLGLFSAFYLLFSARASGVLRPQSIASDLSIVTHNDLYGQASSRRAASILLSTPYTYSTARSQCAALDTTLWNPRSHAQNSAYLEYLSYAKLAGRDYLFWVDGNSTSQCTAISTHGQLEPYPCDKHLPILCSTTAASTSLPRIAVTTNNATIIGHRDDSSPSFRFFGIKYGALPARFTHSTYLPPTPASNTTALDYAPIRMQTQTSTPKTASSSTLARDKFARSIMMSNLQGMSYSAPFSNYLTIAEETKRTQALVVEVGCGQLQGEDMVQCLRKVDPWALINAKNVAASVNSLVTVFHGECLDQHSLLLDPSAPKLKQPAMMGIMHDDGSAFTCYPTTSNLSTIISSQGYPTSTILASNAFPLPDMANSALAIFNLTSRVATDAQLRCLGQSTAYTGAANRIFDKVYTYEFDRSFQLRYWSPNPPACEAPITPDHPFGNPNLPYYKCYSGDLTTVFGTVVPQGRPLRDDYDIPFSQFVLDSWTAFARTGDPNPDPAFLKARDFTNTTVMLEVQGTWGPVDVENPILKVLDIGREVV
;
A
#
# COMPACT_ATOMS: atom_id res chain seq x y z
N MET A 1 -51.63 -57.41 38.53
CA MET A 1 -51.96 -56.43 39.59
C MET A 1 -50.98 -55.26 39.47
N ALA A 2 -51.51 -54.04 39.61
CA ALA A 2 -50.83 -52.75 39.71
C ALA A 2 -50.27 -52.12 38.43
N ALA A 3 -50.78 -50.90 38.19
CA ALA A 3 -50.50 -49.96 37.13
C ALA A 3 -49.48 -48.90 37.60
N LEU A 4 -49.23 -47.92 36.72
CA LEU A 4 -48.52 -46.64 36.88
C LEU A 4 -47.00 -46.66 36.74
N LEU A 5 -46.54 -46.18 35.57
CA LEU A 5 -45.73 -44.96 35.45
C LEU A 5 -45.53 -44.66 33.96
N GLY A 6 -46.38 -43.79 33.44
CA GLY A 6 -46.27 -43.21 32.12
C GLY A 6 -45.70 -41.80 32.18
N LEU A 7 -45.04 -41.43 31.08
CA LEU A 7 -44.70 -40.07 30.62
C LEU A 7 -43.52 -39.41 31.34
N PHE A 8 -42.36 -39.35 30.66
CA PHE A 8 -41.58 -38.14 30.34
C PHE A 8 -40.18 -38.52 29.86
N SER A 9 -39.96 -38.60 28.55
CA SER A 9 -38.69 -38.22 27.88
C SER A 9 -38.78 -38.45 26.38
N ALA A 10 -39.43 -37.52 25.70
CA ALA A 10 -39.20 -37.24 24.29
C ALA A 10 -39.16 -35.72 24.13
N PHE A 11 -38.23 -35.07 24.85
CA PHE A 11 -37.88 -33.69 24.55
C PHE A 11 -36.92 -33.71 23.37
N TYR A 12 -37.48 -33.34 22.23
CA TYR A 12 -36.81 -32.97 21.00
C TYR A 12 -35.52 -32.18 21.29
N LEU A 13 -34.37 -32.76 20.95
CA LEU A 13 -33.18 -32.02 20.59
C LEU A 13 -33.44 -31.36 19.22
N LEU A 14 -34.21 -30.27 19.22
CA LEU A 14 -34.17 -29.28 18.15
C LEU A 14 -32.89 -28.46 18.33
N PHE A 15 -31.75 -29.05 18.00
CA PHE A 15 -30.62 -28.23 17.57
C PHE A 15 -31.05 -27.60 16.25
N SER A 16 -31.54 -26.36 16.32
CA SER A 16 -31.59 -25.49 15.16
C SER A 16 -30.15 -25.29 14.68
N ALA A 17 -29.71 -26.14 13.76
CA ALA A 17 -28.57 -25.84 12.92
C ALA A 17 -28.94 -24.56 12.15
N ARG A 18 -28.54 -23.39 12.68
CA ARG A 18 -28.47 -22.18 11.88
C ARG A 18 -27.48 -22.51 10.77
N ALA A 19 -27.99 -22.77 9.58
CA ALA A 19 -27.14 -22.83 8.40
C ALA A 19 -26.31 -21.54 8.40
N SER A 20 -24.99 -21.65 8.48
CA SER A 20 -24.06 -20.54 8.36
C SER A 20 -24.16 -20.01 6.93
N GLY A 21 -25.19 -19.20 6.66
CA GLY A 21 -25.36 -18.51 5.41
C GLY A 21 -24.20 -17.54 5.24
N VAL A 22 -23.56 -17.58 4.07
CA VAL A 22 -22.53 -16.58 3.73
C VAL A 22 -23.22 -15.21 3.63
N LEU A 23 -22.74 -14.22 4.38
CA LEU A 23 -23.32 -12.88 4.46
C LEU A 23 -23.24 -12.21 3.09
N ARG A 24 -24.32 -11.56 2.65
CA ARG A 24 -24.36 -10.88 1.33
C ARG A 24 -24.68 -9.41 1.53
N PRO A 25 -23.70 -8.50 1.56
CA PRO A 25 -23.98 -7.08 1.76
C PRO A 25 -24.95 -6.52 0.72
N GLN A 26 -24.96 -7.07 -0.49
CA GLN A 26 -25.91 -6.64 -1.53
C GLN A 26 -27.38 -6.90 -1.18
N SER A 27 -27.70 -7.83 -0.24
CA SER A 27 -29.07 -8.00 0.22
C SER A 27 -29.53 -6.91 1.19
N ILE A 28 -28.61 -6.09 1.70
CA ILE A 28 -28.89 -5.02 2.67
C ILE A 28 -29.43 -3.78 1.98
N ALA A 29 -29.29 -3.67 0.65
CA ALA A 29 -29.75 -2.53 -0.14
C ALA A 29 -29.27 -1.16 0.40
N SER A 30 -28.06 -1.13 0.96
CA SER A 30 -27.39 0.06 1.50
C SER A 30 -25.90 0.01 1.18
N ASP A 31 -25.28 1.18 1.03
CA ASP A 31 -23.82 1.28 1.06
C ASP A 31 -23.29 0.98 2.47
N LEU A 32 -22.07 0.45 2.50
CA LEU A 32 -21.40 -0.02 3.71
C LEU A 32 -20.10 0.77 3.90
N SER A 33 -19.95 1.41 5.05
CA SER A 33 -18.70 2.11 5.40
C SER A 33 -18.22 1.70 6.78
N ILE A 34 -16.93 1.38 6.89
CA ILE A 34 -16.31 1.10 8.18
C ILE A 34 -15.70 2.39 8.71
N VAL A 35 -16.06 2.74 9.94
CA VAL A 35 -15.51 3.90 10.64
C VAL A 35 -14.76 3.40 11.86
N THR A 36 -13.46 3.71 11.92
CA THR A 36 -12.53 3.30 12.97
C THR A 36 -11.47 4.38 13.19
N HIS A 37 -10.64 4.23 14.21
CA HIS A 37 -9.51 5.11 14.52
C HIS A 37 -8.28 4.81 13.65
N ASN A 38 -7.40 5.80 13.44
CA ASN A 38 -6.12 5.65 12.72
C ASN A 38 -4.92 5.52 13.68
N ASP A 39 -5.07 4.88 14.84
CA ASP A 39 -3.98 4.82 15.82
C ASP A 39 -2.79 3.95 15.39
N LEU A 40 -2.94 3.18 14.31
CA LEU A 40 -1.91 2.31 13.69
C LEU A 40 -1.42 1.15 14.56
N TYR A 41 -2.07 0.88 15.70
CA TYR A 41 -1.69 -0.23 16.57
C TYR A 41 -2.30 -1.57 16.15
N GLY A 42 -3.29 -1.55 15.24
CA GLY A 42 -3.98 -2.76 14.77
C GLY A 42 -4.58 -3.53 15.95
N GLN A 43 -4.19 -4.80 16.11
CA GLN A 43 -4.68 -5.63 17.22
C GLN A 43 -4.20 -5.19 18.61
N ALA A 44 -3.12 -4.42 18.68
CA ALA A 44 -2.62 -3.87 19.93
C ALA A 44 -3.36 -2.59 20.37
N SER A 45 -4.34 -2.12 19.58
CA SER A 45 -5.09 -0.90 19.88
C SER A 45 -5.92 -1.02 21.16
N SER A 46 -5.84 0.02 21.99
CA SER A 46 -6.76 0.23 23.11
C SER A 46 -8.05 0.96 22.67
N ARG A 47 -8.06 1.60 21.49
CA ARG A 47 -9.20 2.33 20.91
C ARG A 47 -10.10 1.39 20.12
N ARG A 48 -10.97 0.67 20.83
CA ARG A 48 -11.86 -0.36 20.25
C ARG A 48 -13.13 0.18 19.58
N ALA A 49 -13.40 1.48 19.68
CA ALA A 49 -14.58 2.07 19.06
C ALA A 49 -14.44 2.03 17.53
N ALA A 50 -15.26 1.20 16.92
CA ALA A 50 -15.45 1.10 15.47
C ALA A 50 -16.90 0.70 15.18
N SER A 51 -17.42 1.15 14.05
CA SER A 51 -18.79 0.85 13.63
C SER A 51 -18.87 0.68 12.12
N ILE A 52 -19.82 -0.15 11.69
CA ILE A 52 -20.22 -0.30 10.31
C ILE A 52 -21.43 0.59 10.08
N LEU A 53 -21.29 1.62 9.24
CA LEU A 53 -22.37 2.48 8.82
C LEU A 53 -23.13 1.85 7.63
N LEU A 54 -24.45 1.81 7.77
CA LEU A 54 -25.40 1.65 6.67
C LEU A 54 -26.02 3.01 6.35
N SER A 55 -25.70 3.56 5.17
CA SER A 55 -26.13 4.89 4.75
C SER A 55 -27.63 5.01 4.47
N THR A 56 -28.28 3.92 4.08
CA THR A 56 -29.70 3.93 3.71
C THR A 56 -30.57 4.05 4.96
N PRO A 57 -31.48 5.03 5.03
CA PRO A 57 -32.35 5.19 6.20
C PRO A 57 -33.41 4.09 6.31
N TYR A 58 -33.54 3.48 7.49
CA TYR A 58 -34.54 2.44 7.79
C TYR A 58 -35.26 2.72 9.11
N THR A 59 -36.41 2.08 9.34
CA THR A 59 -37.05 2.04 10.67
C THR A 59 -36.18 1.27 11.68
N TYR A 60 -36.38 1.49 12.98
CA TYR A 60 -35.56 0.85 14.00
C TYR A 60 -35.64 -0.70 13.97
N SER A 61 -36.83 -1.27 13.70
CA SER A 61 -36.99 -2.72 13.59
C SER A 61 -36.21 -3.28 12.40
N THR A 62 -36.29 -2.62 11.24
CA THR A 62 -35.54 -3.00 10.05
C THR A 62 -34.05 -2.80 10.26
N ALA A 63 -33.64 -1.75 10.97
CA ALA A 63 -32.24 -1.51 11.29
C ALA A 63 -31.60 -2.67 12.06
N ARG A 64 -32.31 -3.22 13.06
CA ARG A 64 -31.87 -4.42 13.77
C ARG A 64 -31.72 -5.62 12.84
N SER A 65 -32.67 -5.81 11.93
CA SER A 65 -32.61 -6.89 10.92
C SER A 65 -31.44 -6.70 9.95
N GLN A 66 -31.12 -5.46 9.55
CA GLN A 66 -30.00 -5.19 8.65
C GLN A 66 -28.64 -5.44 9.31
N CYS A 67 -28.43 -5.03 10.57
CA CYS A 67 -27.22 -5.41 11.30
C CYS A 67 -27.15 -6.93 11.50
N ALA A 68 -28.28 -7.60 11.78
CA ALA A 68 -28.31 -9.06 11.88
C ALA A 68 -27.98 -9.76 10.55
N ALA A 69 -28.34 -9.17 9.41
CA ALA A 69 -27.96 -9.66 8.09
C ALA A 69 -26.45 -9.54 7.80
N LEU A 70 -25.72 -8.75 8.59
CA LEU A 70 -24.26 -8.70 8.65
C LEU A 70 -23.68 -9.57 9.75
N ASP A 71 -24.46 -10.46 10.38
CA ASP A 71 -24.05 -11.20 11.57
C ASP A 71 -23.50 -10.29 12.67
N THR A 72 -24.17 -9.17 12.91
CA THR A 72 -23.83 -8.26 14.00
C THR A 72 -25.08 -7.64 14.60
N THR A 73 -24.92 -6.76 15.57
CA THR A 73 -26.02 -6.06 16.23
C THR A 73 -25.94 -4.57 15.92
N LEU A 74 -26.95 -3.82 16.35
CA LEU A 74 -26.79 -2.38 16.49
C LEU A 74 -25.57 -2.09 17.35
N TRP A 75 -24.81 -1.06 16.97
CA TRP A 75 -23.64 -0.62 17.70
C TRP A 75 -24.08 -0.12 19.08
N ASN A 76 -23.38 -0.57 20.13
CA ASN A 76 -23.64 -0.14 21.50
C ASN A 76 -22.68 1.01 21.86
N PRO A 77 -23.18 2.25 21.97
CA PRO A 77 -22.34 3.41 22.30
C PRO A 77 -21.82 3.38 23.74
N ARG A 78 -22.45 2.60 24.63
CA ARG A 78 -22.08 2.52 26.06
C ARG A 78 -20.96 1.50 26.33
N SER A 79 -20.76 0.52 25.46
CA SER A 79 -19.70 -0.49 25.63
C SER A 79 -18.30 0.04 25.29
N HIS A 80 -18.22 1.21 24.65
CA HIS A 80 -16.97 1.84 24.24
C HIS A 80 -17.03 3.33 24.61
N ALA A 81 -16.75 3.63 25.89
CA ALA A 81 -16.82 4.98 26.46
C ALA A 81 -15.73 5.95 25.94
N GLN A 82 -15.36 5.88 24.66
CA GLN A 82 -14.29 6.69 24.09
C GLN A 82 -14.80 7.58 22.95
N ASN A 83 -14.49 8.87 23.13
CA ASN A 83 -14.50 10.02 22.22
C ASN A 83 -15.51 9.98 21.06
N SER A 84 -16.59 10.76 21.17
CA SER A 84 -17.59 10.95 20.10
C SER A 84 -17.03 11.63 18.85
N ALA A 85 -15.78 12.13 18.87
CA ALA A 85 -15.13 12.75 17.72
C ALA A 85 -15.14 11.86 16.46
N TYR A 86 -15.09 10.52 16.61
CA TYR A 86 -15.16 9.63 15.44
C TYR A 86 -16.53 9.70 14.71
N LEU A 87 -17.60 10.12 15.40
CA LEU A 87 -18.94 10.33 14.84
C LEU A 87 -19.08 11.69 14.14
N GLU A 88 -18.28 12.69 14.51
CA GLU A 88 -18.28 14.00 13.85
C GLU A 88 -17.88 13.89 12.37
N TYR A 89 -16.99 12.94 12.06
CA TYR A 89 -16.67 12.56 10.68
C TYR A 89 -17.89 12.23 9.84
N LEU A 90 -18.92 11.59 10.42
CA LEU A 90 -20.13 11.24 9.68
C LEU A 90 -20.90 12.48 9.22
N SER A 91 -20.84 13.56 10.00
CA SER A 91 -21.37 14.87 9.61
C SER A 91 -20.54 15.46 8.46
N TYR A 92 -19.21 15.51 8.62
CA TYR A 92 -18.28 16.03 7.61
C TYR A 92 -18.44 15.32 6.26
N ALA A 93 -18.51 13.98 6.28
CA ALA A 93 -18.63 13.15 5.09
C ALA A 93 -20.03 13.22 4.44
N LYS A 94 -20.97 14.00 5.02
CA LYS A 94 -22.38 14.08 4.60
C LYS A 94 -23.05 12.70 4.56
N LEU A 95 -22.64 11.83 5.48
CA LEU A 95 -23.16 10.47 5.63
C LEU A 95 -24.25 10.39 6.70
N ALA A 96 -24.43 11.46 7.48
CA ALA A 96 -25.55 11.60 8.38
C ALA A 96 -26.84 11.89 7.61
N GLY A 97 -27.96 11.29 8.03
CA GLY A 97 -29.28 11.60 7.47
C GLY A 97 -29.69 13.04 7.77
N ARG A 98 -30.91 13.44 7.34
CA ARG A 98 -31.40 14.83 7.51
C ARG A 98 -31.37 15.34 8.95
N ASP A 99 -31.45 14.44 9.92
CA ASP A 99 -31.52 14.78 11.34
C ASP A 99 -30.17 14.68 12.06
N TYR A 100 -29.07 14.33 11.35
CA TYR A 100 -27.76 14.04 11.96
C TYR A 100 -27.78 12.94 13.03
N LEU A 101 -28.79 12.06 12.94
CA LEU A 101 -29.05 10.96 13.88
C LEU A 101 -28.82 9.59 13.22
N PHE A 102 -28.45 8.62 14.04
CA PHE A 102 -28.25 7.23 13.63
C PHE A 102 -28.91 6.27 14.61
N TRP A 103 -29.43 5.16 14.09
CA TRP A 103 -29.90 4.07 14.94
C TRP A 103 -28.74 3.35 15.63
N VAL A 104 -28.86 3.19 16.95
CA VAL A 104 -27.92 2.51 17.83
C VAL A 104 -28.66 1.64 18.85
N ASP A 105 -27.93 0.80 19.57
CA ASP A 105 -28.52 0.02 20.66
C ASP A 105 -28.83 0.91 21.88
N GLY A 106 -30.11 0.92 22.28
CA GLY A 106 -30.61 1.65 23.44
C GLY A 106 -30.59 0.88 24.77
N ASN A 107 -30.23 -0.41 24.75
CA ASN A 107 -30.35 -1.34 25.90
C ASN A 107 -31.78 -1.41 26.50
N SER A 108 -32.79 -1.02 25.71
CA SER A 108 -34.21 -1.11 26.03
C SER A 108 -34.95 -1.69 24.83
N THR A 109 -35.87 -2.62 25.09
CA THR A 109 -36.74 -3.20 24.06
C THR A 109 -37.98 -2.34 23.79
N SER A 110 -38.28 -1.37 24.65
CA SER A 110 -39.50 -0.55 24.59
C SER A 110 -39.29 0.87 24.07
N GLN A 111 -38.04 1.36 23.98
CA GLN A 111 -37.71 2.69 23.48
C GLN A 111 -36.60 2.60 22.42
N CYS A 112 -36.87 3.10 21.22
CA CYS A 112 -35.87 3.20 20.17
C CYS A 112 -34.93 4.37 20.45
N THR A 113 -33.63 4.12 20.29
CA THR A 113 -32.59 5.10 20.64
C THR A 113 -31.82 5.49 19.39
N ALA A 114 -31.68 6.80 19.21
CA ALA A 114 -30.81 7.38 18.22
C ALA A 114 -29.59 8.01 18.89
N ILE A 115 -28.50 8.15 18.14
CA ILE A 115 -27.32 8.91 18.53
C ILE A 115 -27.07 10.03 17.53
N SER A 116 -26.73 11.21 18.03
CA SER A 116 -26.27 12.32 17.18
C SER A 116 -24.78 12.18 16.83
N THR A 117 -24.33 12.96 15.85
CA THR A 117 -22.90 13.07 15.49
C THR A 117 -22.01 13.59 16.62
N HIS A 118 -22.58 14.16 17.68
CA HIS A 118 -21.86 14.61 18.88
C HIS A 118 -21.85 13.55 20.00
N GLY A 119 -22.40 12.35 19.74
CA GLY A 119 -22.48 11.26 20.70
C GLY A 119 -23.62 11.36 21.71
N GLN A 120 -24.57 12.30 21.53
CA GLN A 120 -25.73 12.43 22.42
C GLN A 120 -26.78 11.37 22.07
N LEU A 121 -27.20 10.60 23.09
CA LEU A 121 -28.24 9.58 22.95
C LEU A 121 -29.61 10.18 23.29
N GLU A 122 -30.59 9.91 22.44
CA GLU A 122 -31.97 10.36 22.67
C GLU A 122 -32.99 9.29 22.28
N PRO A 123 -34.13 9.21 22.99
CA PRO A 123 -35.28 8.47 22.51
C PRO A 123 -35.79 9.08 21.20
N TYR A 124 -36.04 8.25 20.18
CA TYR A 124 -36.53 8.72 18.89
C TYR A 124 -37.67 7.83 18.39
N PRO A 125 -38.67 8.37 17.66
CA PRO A 125 -39.82 7.55 17.23
C PRO A 125 -39.38 6.43 16.28
N CYS A 126 -39.73 5.19 16.63
CA CYS A 126 -39.24 3.96 15.97
C CYS A 126 -39.62 3.82 14.49
N ASP A 127 -40.67 4.53 14.05
CA ASP A 127 -41.19 4.57 12.69
C ASP A 127 -40.42 5.53 11.76
N LYS A 128 -39.56 6.38 12.33
CA LYS A 128 -38.68 7.25 11.54
C LYS A 128 -37.59 6.45 10.85
N HIS A 129 -37.10 7.00 9.75
CA HIS A 129 -36.06 6.37 8.94
C HIS A 129 -34.74 7.09 9.21
N LEU A 130 -33.78 6.38 9.80
CA LEU A 130 -32.43 6.88 10.06
C LEU A 130 -31.39 5.90 9.52
N PRO A 131 -30.19 6.39 9.10
CA PRO A 131 -29.04 5.53 8.87
C PRO A 131 -28.66 4.75 10.13
N ILE A 132 -27.88 3.67 9.97
CA ILE A 132 -27.66 2.68 11.03
C ILE A 132 -26.19 2.55 11.36
N LEU A 133 -25.85 2.54 12.65
CA LEU A 133 -24.54 2.10 13.11
C LEU A 133 -24.65 0.67 13.63
N CYS A 134 -23.99 -0.25 12.95
CA CYS A 134 -23.84 -1.64 13.36
C CYS A 134 -22.48 -1.87 14.03
N SER A 135 -22.41 -2.85 14.93
CA SER A 135 -21.14 -3.25 15.55
C SER A 135 -20.19 -3.88 14.51
N THR A 136 -18.89 -3.75 14.74
CA THR A 136 -17.88 -4.40 13.90
C THR A 136 -17.61 -5.84 14.32
N THR A 137 -17.96 -6.22 15.55
CA THR A 137 -17.82 -7.58 16.07
C THR A 137 -18.89 -8.50 15.49
N ALA A 138 -18.49 -9.68 15.04
CA ALA A 138 -19.43 -10.71 14.61
C ALA A 138 -20.18 -11.31 15.82
N ALA A 139 -21.47 -11.60 15.64
CA ALA A 139 -22.30 -12.21 16.68
C ALA A 139 -22.09 -13.73 16.77
N SER A 140 -21.65 -14.38 15.69
CA SER A 140 -21.29 -15.80 15.66
C SER A 140 -19.81 -16.03 15.94
N THR A 141 -19.49 -17.16 16.59
CA THR A 141 -18.10 -17.65 16.81
C THR A 141 -17.52 -18.39 15.60
N SER A 142 -18.30 -18.56 14.52
CA SER A 142 -17.84 -19.16 13.26
C SER A 142 -17.20 -18.10 12.36
N LEU A 143 -15.98 -18.34 11.86
CA LEU A 143 -15.26 -17.48 10.89
C LEU A 143 -16.23 -16.82 9.89
N PRO A 144 -16.59 -15.53 10.07
CA PRO A 144 -17.65 -14.92 9.30
C PRO A 144 -17.20 -14.75 7.85
N ARG A 145 -17.98 -15.35 6.94
CA ARG A 145 -17.76 -15.26 5.49
C ARG A 145 -18.62 -14.17 4.91
N ILE A 146 -18.07 -13.44 3.95
CA ILE A 146 -18.78 -12.40 3.20
C ILE A 146 -18.78 -12.76 1.72
N ALA A 147 -19.92 -12.63 1.06
CA ALA A 147 -20.12 -12.90 -0.36
C ALA A 147 -20.49 -11.62 -1.08
N VAL A 148 -19.79 -11.34 -2.18
CA VAL A 148 -20.13 -10.26 -3.10
C VAL A 148 -20.37 -10.82 -4.49
N THR A 149 -21.45 -10.36 -5.14
CA THR A 149 -21.72 -10.69 -6.54
C THR A 149 -21.03 -9.73 -7.51
N THR A 150 -20.36 -10.25 -8.53
CA THR A 150 -19.77 -9.52 -9.66
C THR A 150 -19.92 -10.34 -10.95
N ASN A 151 -20.39 -9.73 -12.05
CA ASN A 151 -20.61 -10.41 -13.34
C ASN A 151 -21.38 -11.74 -13.23
N ASN A 152 -22.45 -11.77 -12.42
CA ASN A 152 -23.25 -12.97 -12.14
C ASN A 152 -22.49 -14.13 -11.44
N ALA A 153 -21.31 -13.89 -10.89
CA ALA A 153 -20.58 -14.83 -10.03
C ALA A 153 -20.52 -14.32 -8.60
N THR A 154 -20.36 -15.23 -7.64
CA THR A 154 -20.22 -14.91 -6.21
C THR A 154 -18.77 -15.09 -5.77
N ILE A 155 -18.17 -14.05 -5.20
CA ILE A 155 -16.84 -14.09 -4.59
C ILE A 155 -16.99 -14.13 -3.07
N ILE A 156 -16.40 -15.13 -2.42
CA ILE A 156 -16.51 -15.38 -0.97
C ILE A 156 -15.20 -15.00 -0.29
N GLY A 157 -15.21 -13.95 0.51
CA GLY A 157 -14.07 -13.48 1.32
C GLY A 157 -14.26 -13.70 2.82
N HIS A 158 -13.31 -13.14 3.58
CA HIS A 158 -13.33 -13.12 5.04
C HIS A 158 -13.81 -11.78 5.57
N ARG A 159 -14.53 -11.84 6.68
CA ARG A 159 -14.58 -10.75 7.64
C ARG A 159 -13.60 -11.09 8.77
N ASP A 160 -12.73 -10.16 9.09
CA ASP A 160 -11.76 -10.33 10.17
C ASP A 160 -12.45 -9.98 11.51
N ASP A 161 -12.47 -10.91 12.45
CA ASP A 161 -13.08 -10.71 13.78
C ASP A 161 -12.27 -9.73 14.63
N SER A 162 -10.99 -9.60 14.31
CA SER A 162 -10.01 -8.84 15.07
C SER A 162 -9.82 -7.43 14.49
N SER A 163 -10.10 -7.22 13.20
CA SER A 163 -9.96 -5.93 12.51
C SER A 163 -11.23 -5.65 11.71
N PRO A 164 -11.84 -4.45 11.81
CA PRO A 164 -13.06 -4.14 11.07
C PRO A 164 -12.73 -4.00 9.57
N SER A 165 -12.67 -5.12 8.86
CA SER A 165 -12.29 -5.19 7.45
C SER A 165 -12.95 -6.38 6.76
N PHE A 166 -13.27 -6.19 5.48
CA PHE A 166 -13.69 -7.25 4.58
C PHE A 166 -12.55 -7.51 3.61
N ARG A 167 -12.10 -8.76 3.52
CA ARG A 167 -10.90 -9.12 2.78
C ARG A 167 -11.22 -10.20 1.75
N PHE A 168 -10.72 -9.98 0.53
CA PHE A 168 -10.87 -10.90 -0.58
C PHE A 168 -9.48 -11.10 -1.20
N PHE A 169 -8.89 -12.27 -0.96
CA PHE A 169 -7.53 -12.60 -1.37
C PHE A 169 -7.53 -13.55 -2.58
N GLY A 170 -6.44 -13.53 -3.35
CA GLY A 170 -6.25 -14.50 -4.44
C GLY A 170 -7.26 -14.42 -5.58
N ILE A 171 -7.94 -13.28 -5.77
CA ILE A 171 -8.89 -13.08 -6.88
C ILE A 171 -8.13 -13.20 -8.20
N LYS A 172 -8.59 -14.11 -9.07
CA LYS A 172 -8.04 -14.27 -10.42
C LYS A 172 -8.50 -13.12 -11.30
N TYR A 173 -7.55 -12.38 -11.85
CA TYR A 173 -7.78 -11.30 -12.82
C TYR A 173 -7.40 -11.70 -14.27
N GLY A 174 -6.84 -12.90 -14.46
CA GLY A 174 -6.45 -13.42 -15.76
C GLY A 174 -6.34 -14.94 -15.74
N ALA A 175 -6.42 -15.55 -16.93
CA ALA A 175 -6.11 -16.97 -17.09
C ALA A 175 -4.62 -17.19 -16.79
N LEU A 176 -4.26 -18.37 -16.30
CA LEU A 176 -2.86 -18.76 -16.22
C LEU A 176 -2.35 -18.89 -17.66
N PRO A 177 -1.49 -17.97 -18.14
CA PRO A 177 -1.08 -18.00 -19.53
C PRO A 177 -0.13 -19.16 -19.75
N ALA A 178 -0.07 -19.65 -20.99
CA ALA A 178 1.07 -20.47 -21.40
C ALA A 178 2.36 -19.64 -21.23
N ARG A 179 3.48 -20.29 -20.91
CA ARG A 179 4.76 -19.56 -20.76
C ARG A 179 5.07 -18.76 -22.04
N PHE A 180 5.50 -17.52 -21.85
CA PHE A 180 5.82 -16.58 -22.93
C PHE A 180 4.61 -16.26 -23.83
N THR A 181 3.43 -16.08 -23.23
CA THR A 181 2.22 -15.58 -23.92
C THR A 181 1.54 -14.50 -23.08
N HIS A 182 0.75 -13.65 -23.73
CA HIS A 182 -0.03 -12.62 -23.05
C HIS A 182 -1.08 -13.25 -22.13
N SER A 183 -1.25 -12.67 -20.93
CA SER A 183 -2.38 -13.01 -20.07
C SER A 183 -3.67 -12.50 -20.68
N THR A 184 -4.70 -13.35 -20.72
CA THR A 184 -6.05 -12.94 -21.10
C THR A 184 -6.89 -12.72 -19.86
N TYR A 185 -7.72 -11.68 -19.85
CA TYR A 185 -8.72 -11.50 -18.79
C TYR A 185 -9.60 -12.75 -18.70
N LEU A 186 -9.76 -13.27 -17.48
CA LEU A 186 -10.63 -14.40 -17.20
C LEU A 186 -11.73 -13.92 -16.25
N PRO A 187 -12.94 -13.62 -16.75
CA PRO A 187 -14.03 -13.26 -15.87
C PRO A 187 -14.39 -14.44 -14.97
N PRO A 188 -14.91 -14.17 -13.76
CA PRO A 188 -15.54 -15.21 -12.95
C PRO A 188 -16.62 -15.95 -13.77
N THR A 189 -16.67 -17.27 -13.67
CA THR A 189 -17.68 -18.08 -14.36
C THR A 189 -19.08 -17.66 -13.88
N PRO A 190 -20.02 -17.32 -14.77
CA PRO A 190 -21.39 -17.00 -14.37
C PRO A 190 -22.00 -18.13 -13.52
N ALA A 191 -22.78 -17.75 -12.51
CA ALA A 191 -23.38 -18.64 -11.51
C ALA A 191 -22.37 -19.49 -10.69
N SER A 192 -21.08 -19.18 -10.72
CA SER A 192 -20.08 -19.85 -9.87
C SER A 192 -19.90 -19.19 -8.50
N ASN A 193 -19.42 -19.98 -7.55
CA ASN A 193 -18.94 -19.53 -6.24
C ASN A 193 -17.42 -19.67 -6.21
N THR A 194 -16.70 -18.55 -6.14
CA THR A 194 -15.24 -18.51 -6.05
C THR A 194 -14.82 -18.11 -4.63
N THR A 195 -13.92 -18.88 -4.02
CA THR A 195 -13.35 -18.55 -2.72
C THR A 195 -12.16 -17.60 -2.89
N ALA A 196 -12.18 -16.50 -2.15
CA ALA A 196 -11.14 -15.50 -2.04
C ALA A 196 -10.67 -15.39 -0.58
N LEU A 197 -10.45 -16.56 0.02
CA LEU A 197 -10.16 -16.74 1.44
C LEU A 197 -8.66 -16.63 1.73
N ASP A 198 -7.84 -17.13 0.81
CA ASP A 198 -6.40 -17.25 0.99
C ASP A 198 -5.63 -16.45 -0.07
N TYR A 199 -4.41 -16.04 0.28
CA TYR A 199 -3.49 -15.51 -0.71
C TYR A 199 -3.19 -16.57 -1.77
N ALA A 200 -3.24 -16.16 -3.04
CA ALA A 200 -2.69 -16.97 -4.11
C ALA A 200 -1.16 -17.01 -3.99
N PRO A 201 -0.49 -18.09 -4.47
CA PRO A 201 0.96 -18.12 -4.56
C PRO A 201 1.50 -16.88 -5.29
N ILE A 202 2.58 -16.30 -4.76
CA ILE A 202 3.30 -15.24 -5.45
C ILE A 202 3.96 -15.77 -6.73
N ARG A 203 4.31 -14.86 -7.65
CA ARG A 203 5.03 -15.25 -8.87
C ARG A 203 6.38 -15.87 -8.50
N MET A 204 6.78 -16.92 -9.23
CA MET A 204 8.13 -17.47 -9.14
C MET A 204 9.12 -16.36 -9.48
N GLN A 205 9.92 -15.96 -8.52
CA GLN A 205 10.87 -14.86 -8.66
C GLN A 205 12.04 -15.07 -7.71
N THR A 206 13.21 -14.58 -8.12
CA THR A 206 14.38 -14.46 -7.26
C THR A 206 14.53 -13.03 -6.70
N GLN A 207 13.87 -12.00 -7.31
CA GLN A 207 13.81 -10.58 -6.88
C GLN A 207 12.55 -9.85 -7.41
N THR A 208 12.16 -8.70 -6.84
CA THR A 208 10.93 -7.91 -7.11
C THR A 208 11.11 -6.79 -8.18
N SER A 209 10.04 -6.41 -8.91
CA SER A 209 10.04 -5.39 -9.99
C SER A 209 9.11 -4.18 -9.75
N THR A 210 9.34 -3.05 -10.46
CA THR A 210 8.76 -1.71 -10.21
C THR A 210 7.59 -1.30 -11.15
N PRO A 211 6.65 -0.42 -10.72
CA PRO A 211 5.37 -0.16 -11.41
C PRO A 211 5.29 1.03 -12.41
N LYS A 212 6.39 1.68 -12.85
CA LYS A 212 6.34 2.87 -13.75
C LYS A 212 5.68 2.60 -15.11
N THR A 213 5.65 1.35 -15.55
CA THR A 213 5.15 0.90 -16.87
C THR A 213 3.68 1.23 -17.13
N ALA A 214 2.87 1.36 -16.09
CA ALA A 214 1.45 1.69 -16.25
C ALA A 214 1.24 3.14 -16.75
N SER A 215 2.11 4.08 -16.41
CA SER A 215 1.94 5.49 -16.82
C SER A 215 2.43 5.77 -18.24
N SER A 216 3.34 4.94 -18.77
CA SER A 216 3.82 5.01 -20.15
C SER A 216 2.96 4.21 -21.12
N SER A 217 2.12 3.30 -20.63
CA SER A 217 1.31 2.45 -21.48
C SER A 217 0.04 3.13 -22.01
N THR A 218 -0.16 3.05 -23.33
CA THR A 218 -1.38 3.52 -23.99
C THR A 218 -2.63 2.77 -23.53
N LEU A 219 -2.50 1.47 -23.19
CA LEU A 219 -3.61 0.62 -22.75
C LEU A 219 -4.08 0.91 -21.32
N ALA A 220 -3.20 1.48 -20.50
CA ALA A 220 -3.50 1.86 -19.11
C ALA A 220 -4.00 3.32 -18.99
N ARG A 221 -4.05 4.06 -20.11
CA ARG A 221 -4.57 5.43 -20.14
C ARG A 221 -6.01 5.44 -19.63
N ASP A 222 -6.32 6.41 -18.78
CA ASP A 222 -7.63 6.61 -18.15
C ASP A 222 -8.11 5.44 -17.26
N LYS A 223 -7.23 4.50 -16.89
CA LYS A 223 -7.55 3.41 -15.94
C LYS A 223 -7.28 3.76 -14.48
N PHE A 224 -6.62 4.87 -14.22
CA PHE A 224 -6.32 5.37 -12.90
C PHE A 224 -6.46 6.91 -12.87
N ALA A 225 -6.65 7.47 -11.68
CA ALA A 225 -6.92 8.90 -11.49
C ALA A 225 -5.74 9.66 -10.87
N ARG A 226 -4.76 8.94 -10.30
CA ARG A 226 -3.53 9.47 -9.69
C ARG A 226 -2.44 8.40 -9.73
N SER A 227 -1.18 8.83 -9.70
CA SER A 227 -0.02 7.93 -9.56
C SER A 227 0.89 8.35 -8.42
N ILE A 228 1.33 7.39 -7.61
CA ILE A 228 2.37 7.58 -6.60
C ILE A 228 3.57 6.72 -6.99
N MET A 229 4.74 7.35 -7.18
CA MET A 229 5.99 6.69 -7.57
C MET A 229 6.97 6.78 -6.40
N MET A 230 7.10 5.69 -5.64
CA MET A 230 7.92 5.61 -4.44
C MET A 230 9.25 4.93 -4.78
N SER A 231 10.36 5.64 -4.59
CA SER A 231 11.73 5.15 -4.85
C SER A 231 11.86 4.51 -6.24
N ASN A 232 11.42 5.23 -7.26
CA ASN A 232 11.47 4.70 -8.61
C ASN A 232 12.93 4.57 -9.09
N LEU A 233 13.32 3.37 -9.52
CA LEU A 233 14.62 3.16 -10.16
C LEU A 233 14.62 3.82 -11.53
N GLN A 234 15.47 4.82 -11.69
CA GLN A 234 15.60 5.55 -12.94
C GLN A 234 16.94 6.28 -13.03
N GLY A 235 17.65 6.12 -14.14
CA GLY A 235 18.93 6.78 -14.35
C GLY A 235 19.92 5.85 -15.01
N MET A 236 21.04 5.61 -14.35
CA MET A 236 22.15 4.83 -14.91
C MET A 236 22.47 3.56 -14.10
N SER A 237 23.44 2.79 -14.61
CA SER A 237 23.85 1.50 -14.02
C SER A 237 22.67 0.54 -13.87
N TYR A 238 22.52 -0.10 -12.69
CA TYR A 238 21.44 -1.03 -12.39
C TYR A 238 20.04 -0.46 -12.68
N SER A 239 19.84 0.85 -12.50
CA SER A 239 18.53 1.50 -12.72
C SER A 239 18.19 1.82 -14.18
N ALA A 240 19.18 1.81 -15.08
CA ALA A 240 18.99 2.24 -16.47
C ALA A 240 17.83 1.54 -17.21
N PRO A 241 17.73 0.19 -17.18
CA PRO A 241 16.72 -0.51 -17.97
C PRO A 241 15.29 -0.38 -17.40
N PHE A 242 15.11 0.24 -16.23
CA PHE A 242 13.79 0.54 -15.66
C PHE A 242 13.19 1.84 -16.22
N SER A 243 14.01 2.69 -16.84
CA SER A 243 13.60 3.98 -17.40
C SER A 243 13.88 4.14 -18.89
N ASN A 244 14.80 3.32 -19.43
CA ASN A 244 15.05 3.19 -20.86
C ASN A 244 14.71 1.76 -21.31
N TYR A 245 13.56 1.62 -21.96
CA TYR A 245 13.04 0.36 -22.46
C TYR A 245 13.89 -0.14 -23.63
N LEU A 246 14.41 -1.35 -23.49
CA LEU A 246 15.23 -2.00 -24.51
C LEU A 246 14.39 -2.38 -25.72
N THR A 247 15.04 -2.47 -26.87
CA THR A 247 14.49 -3.13 -28.06
C THR A 247 14.43 -4.64 -27.84
N ILE A 248 13.59 -5.35 -28.61
CA ILE A 248 13.59 -6.82 -28.62
C ILE A 248 14.98 -7.36 -28.93
N ALA A 249 15.70 -6.75 -29.89
CA ALA A 249 17.01 -7.23 -30.30
C ALA A 249 18.05 -7.10 -29.17
N GLU A 250 18.06 -5.98 -28.46
CA GLU A 250 18.93 -5.77 -27.30
C GLU A 250 18.62 -6.77 -26.18
N GLU A 251 17.34 -7.01 -25.89
CA GLU A 251 16.95 -7.93 -24.83
C GLU A 251 17.18 -9.40 -25.19
N THR A 252 16.96 -9.77 -26.45
CA THR A 252 17.29 -11.09 -26.98
C THR A 252 18.79 -11.36 -26.83
N LYS A 253 19.63 -10.38 -27.14
CA LYS A 253 21.09 -10.50 -26.98
C LYS A 253 21.50 -10.71 -25.53
N ARG A 254 20.81 -10.06 -24.58
CA ARG A 254 21.09 -10.19 -23.15
C ARG A 254 20.69 -11.56 -22.59
N THR A 255 19.57 -12.11 -23.06
CA THR A 255 19.05 -13.41 -22.61
C THR A 255 19.69 -14.61 -23.31
N GLN A 256 20.47 -14.39 -24.38
CA GLN A 256 21.08 -15.46 -25.17
C GLN A 256 21.90 -16.47 -24.34
N ALA A 257 22.68 -16.00 -23.36
CA ALA A 257 23.49 -16.87 -22.51
C ALA A 257 22.62 -17.82 -21.67
N LEU A 258 21.49 -17.33 -21.15
CA LEU A 258 20.51 -18.14 -20.43
C LEU A 258 19.86 -19.18 -21.38
N VAL A 259 19.47 -18.76 -22.59
CA VAL A 259 18.87 -19.66 -23.60
C VAL A 259 19.84 -20.78 -23.99
N VAL A 260 21.14 -20.46 -24.14
CA VAL A 260 22.20 -21.45 -24.39
C VAL A 260 22.36 -22.39 -23.20
N GLU A 261 22.41 -21.88 -21.96
CA GLU A 261 22.59 -22.66 -20.74
C GLU A 261 21.49 -23.71 -20.55
N VAL A 262 20.24 -23.37 -20.87
CA VAL A 262 19.10 -24.30 -20.76
C VAL A 262 18.91 -25.20 -21.97
N GLY A 263 19.88 -25.22 -22.91
CA GLY A 263 19.90 -26.12 -24.06
C GLY A 263 19.02 -25.71 -25.24
N CYS A 264 18.52 -24.46 -25.26
CA CYS A 264 17.66 -23.96 -26.35
C CYS A 264 18.41 -23.05 -27.36
N GLY A 265 19.70 -22.79 -27.16
CA GLY A 265 20.46 -21.76 -27.89
C GLY A 265 20.72 -22.02 -29.39
N GLN A 266 20.52 -23.24 -29.87
CA GLN A 266 20.67 -23.59 -31.29
C GLN A 266 19.36 -23.39 -32.09
N LEU A 267 18.25 -23.17 -31.39
CA LEU A 267 16.93 -23.01 -31.99
C LEU A 267 16.65 -21.52 -32.23
N GLN A 268 15.69 -21.23 -33.10
CA GLN A 268 15.27 -19.86 -33.43
C GLN A 268 13.74 -19.76 -33.47
N GLY A 269 13.21 -18.54 -33.37
CA GLY A 269 11.77 -18.28 -33.49
C GLY A 269 10.91 -19.16 -32.57
N GLU A 270 9.85 -19.75 -33.12
CA GLU A 270 8.91 -20.58 -32.36
C GLU A 270 9.55 -21.87 -31.83
N ASP A 271 10.52 -22.46 -32.54
CA ASP A 271 11.20 -23.69 -32.06
C ASP A 271 11.96 -23.42 -30.76
N MET A 272 12.62 -22.26 -30.66
CA MET A 272 13.28 -21.81 -29.43
C MET A 272 12.27 -21.60 -28.31
N VAL A 273 11.15 -20.94 -28.59
CA VAL A 273 10.08 -20.70 -27.61
C VAL A 273 9.48 -22.03 -27.13
N GLN A 274 9.24 -22.99 -28.02
CA GLN A 274 8.74 -24.32 -27.68
C GLN A 274 9.73 -25.13 -26.84
N CYS A 275 11.03 -24.98 -27.10
CA CYS A 275 12.06 -25.53 -26.23
C CYS A 275 11.99 -24.92 -24.82
N LEU A 276 11.98 -23.59 -24.71
CA LEU A 276 11.90 -22.87 -23.43
C LEU A 276 10.62 -23.21 -22.65
N ARG A 277 9.49 -23.42 -23.35
CA ARG A 277 8.21 -23.88 -22.76
C ARG A 277 8.27 -25.29 -22.20
N LYS A 278 9.30 -26.08 -22.48
CA LYS A 278 9.52 -27.43 -21.92
C LYS A 278 10.55 -27.46 -20.80
N VAL A 279 11.43 -26.46 -20.70
CA VAL A 279 12.45 -26.38 -19.63
C VAL A 279 11.77 -26.31 -18.27
N ASP A 280 12.26 -27.00 -17.26
CA ASP A 280 11.73 -26.89 -15.89
C ASP A 280 11.80 -25.42 -15.39
N PRO A 281 10.69 -24.83 -14.89
CA PRO A 281 10.69 -23.46 -14.37
C PRO A 281 11.74 -23.22 -13.27
N TRP A 282 12.02 -24.20 -12.41
CA TRP A 282 13.05 -24.07 -11.38
C TRP A 282 14.46 -24.04 -11.96
N ALA A 283 14.74 -24.84 -12.99
CA ALA A 283 15.98 -24.77 -13.74
C ALA A 283 16.18 -23.40 -14.42
N LEU A 284 15.12 -22.79 -14.97
CA LEU A 284 15.19 -21.45 -15.57
C LEU A 284 15.55 -20.36 -14.56
N ILE A 285 14.87 -20.32 -13.41
CA ILE A 285 15.06 -19.24 -12.42
C ILE A 285 16.31 -19.42 -11.56
N ASN A 286 16.94 -20.59 -11.57
CA ASN A 286 18.19 -20.88 -10.85
C ASN A 286 19.41 -21.02 -11.77
N ALA A 287 19.24 -20.79 -13.08
CA ALA A 287 20.34 -20.83 -14.04
C ALA A 287 21.41 -19.80 -13.67
N LYS A 288 22.69 -20.10 -13.93
CA LYS A 288 23.81 -19.24 -13.55
C LYS A 288 23.75 -17.90 -14.27
N ASN A 289 23.38 -17.91 -15.54
CA ASN A 289 23.21 -16.71 -16.34
C ASN A 289 21.89 -15.97 -16.04
N VAL A 290 21.05 -16.49 -15.14
CA VAL A 290 19.80 -15.83 -14.76
C VAL A 290 20.08 -14.52 -14.05
N ALA A 291 21.10 -14.38 -13.19
CA ALA A 291 21.35 -13.12 -12.49
C ALA A 291 21.77 -11.99 -13.46
N ALA A 292 22.59 -12.33 -14.45
CA ALA A 292 22.90 -11.42 -15.57
C ALA A 292 21.65 -11.14 -16.43
N SER A 293 20.75 -12.12 -16.55
CA SER A 293 19.50 -12.00 -17.30
C SER A 293 18.34 -11.38 -16.52
N VAL A 294 18.34 -11.33 -15.19
CA VAL A 294 17.28 -10.75 -14.33
C VAL A 294 17.45 -9.23 -14.24
N ASN A 295 18.70 -8.77 -14.31
CA ASN A 295 19.02 -7.38 -14.66
C ASN A 295 18.69 -7.06 -16.14
N SER A 296 18.28 -8.06 -16.91
CA SER A 296 17.95 -7.93 -18.34
C SER A 296 16.45 -8.07 -18.61
N LEU A 297 15.72 -8.95 -17.93
CA LEU A 297 14.26 -9.14 -18.05
C LEU A 297 13.50 -7.91 -17.56
N VAL A 298 13.57 -6.88 -18.37
CA VAL A 298 13.04 -5.56 -18.15
C VAL A 298 11.97 -5.29 -19.18
N THR A 299 11.34 -4.13 -19.04
CA THR A 299 10.27 -3.75 -19.94
C THR A 299 10.84 -3.48 -21.33
N VAL A 300 10.34 -4.21 -22.32
CA VAL A 300 10.64 -4.04 -23.75
C VAL A 300 9.50 -3.27 -24.39
N PHE A 301 9.81 -2.31 -25.25
CA PHE A 301 8.78 -1.65 -26.07
C PHE A 301 8.50 -2.50 -27.33
N HIS A 302 7.22 -2.72 -27.64
CA HIS A 302 6.82 -3.60 -28.75
C HIS A 302 5.58 -3.07 -29.51
N GLY A 303 5.34 -1.76 -29.48
CA GLY A 303 4.31 -1.10 -30.28
C GLY A 303 2.86 -1.31 -29.82
N GLU A 304 2.54 -2.39 -29.10
CA GLU A 304 1.18 -2.66 -28.61
C GLU A 304 0.88 -2.00 -27.25
N CYS A 305 1.71 -2.28 -26.24
CA CYS A 305 1.52 -1.73 -24.88
C CYS A 305 2.39 -0.51 -24.62
N LEU A 306 3.56 -0.46 -25.25
CA LEU A 306 4.59 0.57 -25.13
C LEU A 306 5.18 0.79 -26.53
N ASP A 307 5.01 1.99 -27.04
CA ASP A 307 5.41 2.43 -28.38
C ASP A 307 6.69 3.28 -28.38
N GLN A 308 7.23 3.59 -27.20
CA GLN A 308 8.37 4.47 -27.01
C GLN A 308 9.44 3.83 -26.13
N HIS A 309 10.68 4.30 -26.26
CA HIS A 309 11.83 3.84 -25.45
C HIS A 309 11.81 4.34 -24.00
N SER A 310 10.99 5.33 -23.67
CA SER A 310 10.87 5.87 -22.30
C SER A 310 9.54 6.59 -22.12
N LEU A 311 9.29 7.08 -20.91
CA LEU A 311 8.17 7.98 -20.66
C LEU A 311 8.41 9.30 -21.41
N LEU A 312 7.57 9.60 -22.40
CA LEU A 312 7.63 10.88 -23.10
C LEU A 312 7.22 12.01 -22.15
N LEU A 313 8.10 13.00 -22.03
CA LEU A 313 7.87 14.19 -21.19
C LEU A 313 8.09 15.50 -21.93
N ASP A 314 8.49 15.45 -23.20
CA ASP A 314 8.68 16.64 -24.03
C ASP A 314 7.34 17.35 -24.30
N PRO A 315 7.35 18.58 -24.84
CA PRO A 315 6.11 19.34 -25.07
C PRO A 315 5.05 18.61 -25.92
N SER A 316 5.46 17.70 -26.81
CA SER A 316 4.56 16.92 -27.68
C SER A 316 3.94 15.70 -26.99
N ALA A 317 4.43 15.33 -25.81
CA ALA A 317 3.96 14.15 -25.10
C ALA A 317 2.46 14.26 -24.72
N PRO A 318 1.71 13.14 -24.73
CA PRO A 318 0.31 13.11 -24.33
C PRO A 318 0.13 13.66 -22.91
N LYS A 319 -0.84 14.56 -22.72
CA LYS A 319 -1.14 15.12 -21.40
C LYS A 319 -1.90 14.08 -20.57
N LEU A 320 -1.22 13.53 -19.58
CA LEU A 320 -1.76 12.67 -18.54
C LEU A 320 -2.43 13.58 -17.50
N LYS A 321 -3.69 13.98 -17.70
CA LYS A 321 -4.44 14.95 -16.86
C LYS A 321 -4.76 14.46 -15.43
N GLN A 322 -3.84 13.73 -14.82
CA GLN A 322 -3.90 13.15 -13.50
C GLN A 322 -2.74 13.70 -12.65
N PRO A 323 -2.98 14.00 -11.36
CA PRO A 323 -1.91 14.32 -10.44
C PRO A 323 -0.92 13.17 -10.25
N ALA A 324 0.36 13.51 -10.10
CA ALA A 324 1.43 12.58 -9.79
C ALA A 324 2.18 13.01 -8.52
N MET A 325 2.51 12.04 -7.68
CA MET A 325 3.39 12.20 -6.53
C MET A 325 4.61 11.30 -6.72
N MET A 326 5.81 11.83 -6.55
CA MET A 326 7.06 11.12 -6.82
C MET A 326 8.07 11.42 -5.71
N GLY A 327 8.82 10.42 -5.25
CA GLY A 327 9.85 10.68 -4.25
C GLY A 327 10.76 9.52 -3.98
N ILE A 328 11.72 9.76 -3.10
CA ILE A 328 12.82 8.83 -2.77
C ILE A 328 13.05 8.80 -1.26
N MET A 329 13.90 7.87 -0.83
CA MET A 329 14.56 7.94 0.48
C MET A 329 15.83 8.79 0.39
N HIS A 330 16.23 9.47 1.47
CA HIS A 330 17.43 10.31 1.49
C HIS A 330 18.71 9.56 1.06
N ASP A 331 18.85 8.28 1.43
CA ASP A 331 19.99 7.42 1.07
C ASP A 331 19.55 6.19 0.25
N ASP A 332 18.57 6.35 -0.65
CA ASP A 332 17.97 5.27 -1.43
C ASP A 332 19.02 4.35 -2.11
N GLY A 333 20.10 4.96 -2.61
CA GLY A 333 21.21 4.28 -3.27
C GLY A 333 22.03 3.33 -2.39
N SER A 334 21.97 3.48 -1.06
CA SER A 334 22.72 2.67 -0.09
C SER A 334 22.36 1.18 -0.14
N ALA A 335 21.16 0.84 -0.63
CA ALA A 335 20.74 -0.54 -0.85
C ALA A 335 21.38 -1.20 -2.08
N PHE A 336 21.89 -0.39 -3.02
CA PHE A 336 22.42 -0.83 -4.32
C PHE A 336 23.94 -0.73 -4.41
N THR A 337 24.61 -0.38 -3.31
CA THR A 337 26.06 -0.42 -3.14
C THR A 337 26.41 -1.37 -2.02
N CYS A 338 27.65 -1.85 -1.97
CA CYS A 338 28.16 -2.70 -0.88
C CYS A 338 29.33 -2.01 -0.17
N TYR A 339 29.60 -2.40 1.08
CA TYR A 339 30.85 -2.03 1.73
C TYR A 339 32.05 -2.54 0.91
N PRO A 340 33.06 -1.69 0.66
CA PRO A 340 34.15 -2.06 -0.21
C PRO A 340 35.14 -3.00 0.49
N THR A 341 35.72 -3.91 -0.29
CA THR A 341 36.80 -4.81 0.15
C THR A 341 38.20 -4.24 -0.13
N THR A 342 38.27 -3.07 -0.76
CA THR A 342 39.50 -2.37 -1.15
C THR A 342 39.37 -0.88 -0.82
N SER A 343 40.48 -0.16 -0.68
CA SER A 343 40.51 1.29 -0.51
C SER A 343 40.61 2.05 -1.85
N ASN A 344 40.71 1.35 -2.98
CA ASN A 344 40.81 1.99 -4.29
C ASN A 344 39.44 2.49 -4.76
N LEU A 345 39.17 3.77 -4.49
CA LEU A 345 37.92 4.44 -4.83
C LEU A 345 37.61 4.37 -6.33
N SER A 346 38.60 4.54 -7.19
CA SER A 346 38.42 4.49 -8.65
C SER A 346 37.89 3.14 -9.13
N THR A 347 38.45 2.06 -8.59
CA THR A 347 38.00 0.69 -8.88
C THR A 347 36.56 0.47 -8.43
N ILE A 348 36.20 0.96 -7.24
CA ILE A 348 34.86 0.77 -6.66
C ILE A 348 33.80 1.54 -7.45
N ILE A 349 34.08 2.79 -7.84
CA ILE A 349 33.15 3.58 -8.66
C ILE A 349 32.95 2.89 -10.02
N SER A 350 34.04 2.41 -10.63
CA SER A 350 33.97 1.73 -11.93
C SER A 350 33.23 0.39 -11.88
N SER A 351 33.40 -0.38 -10.80
CA SER A 351 32.74 -1.69 -10.65
C SER A 351 31.23 -1.57 -10.47
N GLN A 352 30.75 -0.42 -9.98
CA GLN A 352 29.33 -0.08 -9.89
C GLN A 352 28.78 0.51 -11.21
N GLY A 353 29.59 0.60 -12.26
CA GLY A 353 29.16 1.07 -13.58
C GLY A 353 29.04 2.58 -13.71
N TYR A 354 29.69 3.35 -12.83
CA TYR A 354 29.67 4.82 -12.90
C TYR A 354 30.93 5.39 -13.58
N PRO A 355 30.84 6.57 -14.21
CA PRO A 355 31.97 7.22 -14.86
C PRO A 355 32.95 7.80 -13.83
N THR A 356 33.96 7.01 -13.46
CA THR A 356 34.93 7.35 -12.41
C THR A 356 35.59 8.71 -12.58
N SER A 357 36.09 9.04 -13.77
CA SER A 357 36.77 10.32 -14.02
C SER A 357 35.84 11.52 -13.80
N THR A 358 34.58 11.41 -14.20
CA THR A 358 33.57 12.46 -14.03
C THR A 358 33.21 12.65 -12.55
N ILE A 359 32.95 11.56 -11.83
CA ILE A 359 32.60 11.62 -10.41
C ILE A 359 33.73 12.25 -9.60
N LEU A 360 34.97 11.78 -9.79
CA LEU A 360 36.13 12.29 -9.04
C LEU A 360 36.47 13.75 -9.40
N ALA A 361 36.31 14.15 -10.66
CA ALA A 361 36.58 15.52 -11.09
C ALA A 361 35.50 16.53 -10.62
N SER A 362 34.26 16.07 -10.39
CA SER A 362 33.14 16.95 -10.04
C SER A 362 33.26 17.58 -8.65
N ASN A 363 33.97 16.93 -7.73
CA ASN A 363 33.98 17.25 -6.29
C ASN A 363 32.58 17.31 -5.63
N ALA A 364 31.53 16.79 -6.28
CA ALA A 364 30.17 16.77 -5.76
C ALA A 364 29.99 15.75 -4.62
N PHE A 365 30.84 14.72 -4.58
CA PHE A 365 30.79 13.63 -3.60
C PHE A 365 32.12 13.56 -2.83
N PRO A 366 32.42 14.52 -1.94
CA PRO A 366 33.68 14.53 -1.20
C PRO A 366 33.77 13.28 -0.32
N LEU A 367 34.94 12.63 -0.29
CA LEU A 367 35.18 11.50 0.61
C LEU A 367 35.16 12.00 2.06
N PRO A 368 34.31 11.46 2.95
CA PRO A 368 34.26 11.89 4.34
C PRO A 368 35.61 11.68 5.04
N ASP A 369 36.05 12.66 5.80
CA ASP A 369 37.24 12.54 6.65
C ASP A 369 36.89 11.74 7.90
N MET A 370 37.12 10.43 7.84
CA MET A 370 36.86 9.53 8.95
C MET A 370 37.84 8.34 8.98
N ALA A 371 38.14 7.85 10.18
CA ALA A 371 39.12 6.78 10.39
C ALA A 371 38.77 5.47 9.67
N ASN A 372 37.47 5.17 9.54
CA ASN A 372 37.01 3.98 8.83
C ASN A 372 36.89 4.26 7.33
N SER A 373 37.95 3.95 6.57
CA SER A 373 38.00 4.17 5.13
C SER A 373 36.95 3.39 4.34
N ALA A 374 36.58 2.18 4.78
CA ALA A 374 35.52 1.41 4.14
C ALA A 374 34.16 2.09 4.28
N LEU A 375 33.86 2.65 5.46
CA LEU A 375 32.64 3.42 5.70
C LEU A 375 32.66 4.77 4.96
N ALA A 376 33.81 5.45 4.89
CA ALA A 376 33.98 6.68 4.11
C ALA A 376 33.65 6.45 2.63
N ILE A 377 34.20 5.38 2.04
CA ILE A 377 33.97 5.04 0.66
C ILE A 377 32.52 4.58 0.46
N PHE A 378 31.96 3.75 1.35
CA PHE A 378 30.54 3.36 1.30
C PHE A 378 29.61 4.57 1.32
N ASN A 379 29.89 5.56 2.17
CA ASN A 379 29.12 6.80 2.23
C ASN A 379 29.15 7.56 0.89
N LEU A 380 30.34 7.71 0.31
CA LEU A 380 30.52 8.36 -0.99
C LEU A 380 29.74 7.60 -2.07
N THR A 381 29.92 6.28 -2.17
CA THR A 381 29.27 5.48 -3.21
C THR A 381 27.76 5.38 -3.01
N SER A 382 27.26 5.43 -1.77
CA SER A 382 25.82 5.52 -1.48
C SER A 382 25.20 6.81 -1.99
N ARG A 383 25.89 7.96 -1.82
CA ARG A 383 25.43 9.24 -2.38
C ARG A 383 25.47 9.25 -3.90
N VAL A 384 26.56 8.74 -4.50
CA VAL A 384 26.64 8.57 -5.96
C VAL A 384 25.51 7.68 -6.47
N ALA A 385 25.25 6.54 -5.83
CA ALA A 385 24.18 5.64 -6.22
C ALA A 385 22.79 6.28 -6.08
N THR A 386 22.54 7.02 -4.99
CA THR A 386 21.25 7.70 -4.76
C THR A 386 20.98 8.70 -5.87
N ASP A 387 21.98 9.51 -6.21
CA ASP A 387 21.85 10.54 -7.24
C ASP A 387 21.75 9.94 -8.64
N ALA A 388 22.61 8.98 -8.96
CA ALA A 388 22.73 8.40 -10.28
C ALA A 388 21.61 7.42 -10.63
N GLN A 389 21.04 6.72 -9.64
CA GLN A 389 20.04 5.68 -9.87
C GLN A 389 18.59 6.09 -9.57
N LEU A 390 18.37 7.18 -8.81
CA LEU A 390 17.02 7.56 -8.37
C LEU A 390 16.80 9.09 -8.41
N ARG A 391 17.58 9.87 -7.63
CA ARG A 391 17.29 11.29 -7.35
C ARG A 391 17.33 12.15 -8.61
N CYS A 392 18.43 12.16 -9.37
CA CYS A 392 18.62 13.14 -10.43
C CYS A 392 17.61 12.97 -11.56
N LEU A 393 17.44 11.76 -12.09
CA LEU A 393 16.45 11.53 -13.13
C LEU A 393 15.02 11.66 -12.56
N GLY A 394 14.80 11.29 -11.30
CA GLY A 394 13.52 11.42 -10.59
C GLY A 394 13.03 12.85 -10.55
N GLN A 395 13.88 13.75 -10.06
CA GLN A 395 13.61 15.17 -10.01
C GLN A 395 13.49 15.78 -11.43
N SER A 396 14.32 15.35 -12.38
CA SER A 396 14.20 15.78 -13.79
C SER A 396 12.85 15.36 -14.42
N THR A 397 12.37 14.14 -14.12
CA THR A 397 11.05 13.65 -14.54
C THR A 397 9.94 14.53 -13.97
N ALA A 398 10.01 14.85 -12.67
CA ALA A 398 9.03 15.68 -12.00
C ALA A 398 9.01 17.11 -12.55
N TYR A 399 10.19 17.73 -12.68
CA TYR A 399 10.37 19.06 -13.25
C TYR A 399 9.84 19.14 -14.68
N THR A 400 10.27 18.24 -15.55
CA THR A 400 9.88 18.26 -16.97
C THR A 400 8.39 17.96 -17.12
N GLY A 401 7.86 17.01 -16.33
CA GLY A 401 6.44 16.69 -16.29
C GLY A 401 5.58 17.89 -15.86
N ALA A 402 6.03 18.70 -14.91
CA ALA A 402 5.37 19.93 -14.50
C ALA A 402 5.52 21.05 -15.56
N ALA A 403 6.74 21.32 -16.02
CA ALA A 403 7.06 22.37 -16.98
C ALA A 403 6.29 22.19 -18.31
N ASN A 404 6.19 20.96 -18.79
CA ASN A 404 5.45 20.64 -20.01
C ASN A 404 3.98 20.32 -19.77
N ARG A 405 3.48 20.48 -18.53
CA ARG A 405 2.10 20.20 -18.11
C ARG A 405 1.62 18.81 -18.50
N ILE A 406 2.52 17.83 -18.44
CA ILE A 406 2.22 16.43 -18.73
C ILE A 406 1.25 15.90 -17.69
N PHE A 407 1.52 16.19 -16.42
CA PHE A 407 0.64 15.91 -15.29
C PHE A 407 -0.17 17.15 -14.91
N ASP A 408 -1.34 16.96 -14.30
CA ASP A 408 -2.16 18.07 -13.80
C ASP A 408 -1.46 18.82 -12.66
N LYS A 409 -0.96 18.05 -11.68
CA LYS A 409 -0.07 18.52 -10.62
C LYS A 409 1.03 17.50 -10.40
N VAL A 410 2.22 17.96 -10.04
CA VAL A 410 3.33 17.10 -9.64
C VAL A 410 3.75 17.48 -8.23
N TYR A 411 3.82 16.51 -7.32
CA TYR A 411 4.33 16.69 -5.97
C TYR A 411 5.58 15.84 -5.79
N THR A 412 6.63 16.42 -5.20
CA THR A 412 7.89 15.72 -4.95
C THR A 412 8.21 15.62 -3.47
N TYR A 413 8.77 14.48 -3.04
CA TYR A 413 9.24 14.30 -1.67
C TYR A 413 10.57 13.55 -1.54
N GLU A 414 11.17 13.66 -0.36
CA GLU A 414 12.29 12.85 0.11
C GLU A 414 12.04 12.46 1.58
N PHE A 415 12.08 11.16 1.91
CA PHE A 415 12.03 10.71 3.30
C PHE A 415 13.40 10.88 3.96
N ASP A 416 13.44 11.64 5.05
CA ASP A 416 14.63 11.76 5.92
C ASP A 416 14.44 11.05 7.27
N ARG A 417 13.32 10.35 7.43
CA ARG A 417 13.07 9.40 8.52
C ARG A 417 12.62 8.07 7.94
N SER A 418 13.34 7.01 8.28
CA SER A 418 13.12 5.67 7.74
C SER A 418 12.98 4.62 8.84
N PHE A 419 12.35 3.50 8.49
CA PHE A 419 12.07 2.36 9.35
C PHE A 419 12.25 1.06 8.54
N GLN A 420 13.50 0.59 8.41
CA GLN A 420 13.92 -0.47 7.47
C GLN A 420 13.18 -1.80 7.66
N LEU A 421 12.81 -2.51 6.59
CA LEU A 421 12.07 -3.78 6.69
C LEU A 421 12.84 -4.88 7.45
N ARG A 422 12.16 -5.60 8.35
CA ARG A 422 12.78 -6.68 9.16
C ARG A 422 13.36 -7.81 8.31
N TYR A 423 12.68 -8.17 7.23
CA TYR A 423 13.07 -9.26 6.34
C TYR A 423 13.99 -8.81 5.21
N TRP A 424 14.30 -7.52 5.13
CA TRP A 424 15.19 -6.96 4.11
C TRP A 424 15.88 -5.70 4.65
N SER A 425 17.12 -5.88 5.08
CA SER A 425 18.00 -4.81 5.59
C SER A 425 19.32 -4.93 4.86
N PRO A 426 19.51 -4.21 3.73
CA PRO A 426 20.75 -4.26 2.98
C PRO A 426 21.89 -3.62 3.78
N ASN A 427 23.11 -4.15 3.63
CA ASN A 427 24.29 -3.67 4.35
C ASN A 427 24.08 -3.50 5.87
N PRO A 428 23.49 -4.48 6.58
CA PRO A 428 23.16 -4.31 7.98
C PRO A 428 24.44 -4.08 8.80
N PRO A 429 24.46 -3.12 9.75
CA PRO A 429 23.32 -2.36 10.27
C PRO A 429 23.15 -0.95 9.67
N ALA A 430 23.68 -0.66 8.47
CA ALA A 430 23.71 0.71 7.90
C ALA A 430 22.36 1.42 7.87
N CYS A 431 21.29 0.66 7.58
CA CYS A 431 19.93 1.15 7.44
C CYS A 431 19.14 1.25 8.75
N GLU A 432 19.75 0.86 9.88
CA GLU A 432 19.12 0.87 11.19
C GLU A 432 19.63 2.05 12.00
N ALA A 433 18.72 2.68 12.74
CA ALA A 433 19.06 3.72 13.68
C ALA A 433 19.97 3.16 14.81
N PRO A 434 21.05 3.83 15.22
CA PRO A 434 21.99 3.30 16.21
C PRO A 434 21.33 3.16 17.58
N ILE A 435 21.57 2.06 18.28
CA ILE A 435 21.03 1.84 19.65
C ILE A 435 21.79 2.71 20.65
N THR A 436 21.05 3.41 21.51
CA THR A 436 21.59 4.15 22.66
C THR A 436 20.89 3.71 23.94
N PRO A 437 21.42 4.01 25.15
CA PRO A 437 20.79 3.61 26.41
C PRO A 437 19.35 4.10 26.58
N ASP A 438 19.05 5.28 26.06
CA ASP A 438 17.74 5.94 26.05
C ASP A 438 16.84 5.50 24.88
N HIS A 439 17.40 4.91 23.82
CA HIS A 439 16.67 4.39 22.66
C HIS A 439 17.10 2.93 22.37
N PRO A 440 16.62 1.95 23.16
CA PRO A 440 17.03 0.54 23.04
C PRO A 440 16.65 -0.10 21.70
N PHE A 441 15.75 0.52 20.94
CA PHE A 441 15.28 0.06 19.64
C PHE A 441 15.85 0.87 18.46
N GLY A 442 16.81 1.77 18.74
CA GLY A 442 17.48 2.62 17.76
C GLY A 442 17.07 4.09 17.90
N ASN A 443 18.03 4.99 17.96
CA ASN A 443 17.84 6.43 18.07
C ASN A 443 17.78 7.08 16.68
N PRO A 444 16.59 7.47 16.18
CA PRO A 444 16.46 8.01 14.83
C PRO A 444 17.03 9.43 14.69
N ASN A 445 17.42 10.08 15.79
CA ASN A 445 18.06 11.41 15.80
C ASN A 445 19.58 11.32 15.58
N LEU A 446 20.18 10.12 15.65
CA LEU A 446 21.58 9.92 15.31
C LEU A 446 21.75 9.65 13.81
N PRO A 447 22.94 9.91 13.22
CA PRO A 447 23.19 9.61 11.81
C PRO A 447 23.08 8.10 11.50
N TYR A 448 22.27 7.77 10.49
CA TYR A 448 22.20 6.45 9.85
C TYR A 448 21.65 6.62 8.43
N TYR A 449 21.78 5.58 7.59
CA TYR A 449 21.35 5.66 6.20
C TYR A 449 19.84 5.44 6.09
N LYS A 450 19.13 6.37 5.45
CA LYS A 450 17.72 6.23 5.11
C LYS A 450 17.59 5.41 3.83
N CYS A 451 17.76 4.10 3.98
CA CYS A 451 17.84 3.19 2.85
C CYS A 451 16.50 3.03 2.11
N TYR A 452 16.59 2.54 0.88
CA TYR A 452 15.48 2.12 0.04
C TYR A 452 14.47 1.27 0.80
N SER A 453 13.18 1.36 0.45
CA SER A 453 12.03 0.72 1.14
C SER A 453 11.87 1.01 2.65
N GLY A 454 12.68 1.90 3.23
CA GLY A 454 12.57 2.30 4.63
C GLY A 454 11.29 3.09 4.94
N ASP A 455 10.57 3.56 3.94
CA ASP A 455 9.27 4.24 4.03
C ASP A 455 8.07 3.29 4.09
N LEU A 456 8.19 2.04 3.62
CA LEU A 456 7.02 1.18 3.39
C LEU A 456 6.18 0.96 4.65
N THR A 457 6.81 0.66 5.79
CA THR A 457 6.05 0.40 7.02
C THR A 457 5.37 1.66 7.55
N THR A 458 5.96 2.83 7.30
CA THR A 458 5.42 4.16 7.63
C THR A 458 4.26 4.50 6.71
N VAL A 459 4.43 4.39 5.39
CA VAL A 459 3.39 4.69 4.39
C VAL A 459 2.15 3.83 4.56
N PHE A 460 2.30 2.55 4.92
CA PHE A 460 1.17 1.66 5.15
C PHE A 460 0.68 1.63 6.61
N GLY A 461 1.33 2.34 7.53
CA GLY A 461 0.95 2.34 8.95
C GLY A 461 1.07 0.97 9.63
N THR A 462 2.09 0.19 9.29
CA THR A 462 2.21 -1.23 9.68
C THR A 462 3.40 -1.54 10.60
N VAL A 463 4.08 -0.53 11.16
CA VAL A 463 5.20 -0.71 12.10
C VAL A 463 4.83 -1.67 13.23
N VAL A 464 3.80 -1.33 14.03
CA VAL A 464 3.36 -2.15 15.15
C VAL A 464 2.69 -3.47 14.70
N PRO A 465 1.80 -3.48 13.69
CA PRO A 465 1.24 -4.72 13.15
C PRO A 465 2.28 -5.74 12.65
N GLN A 466 3.44 -5.30 12.19
CA GLN A 466 4.56 -6.17 11.80
C GLN A 466 5.46 -6.58 12.99
N GLY A 467 5.06 -6.26 14.22
CA GLY A 467 5.77 -6.63 15.44
C GLY A 467 7.08 -5.88 15.65
N ARG A 468 7.23 -4.69 15.05
CA ARG A 468 8.39 -3.84 15.28
C ARG A 468 8.16 -2.94 16.50
N PRO A 469 9.14 -2.83 17.41
CA PRO A 469 9.05 -1.88 18.51
C PRO A 469 9.19 -0.45 17.98
N LEU A 470 8.46 0.49 18.59
CA LEU A 470 8.63 1.91 18.34
C LEU A 470 9.98 2.37 18.93
N ARG A 471 10.63 3.30 18.25
CA ARG A 471 11.95 3.82 18.62
C ARG A 471 11.87 5.03 19.53
N ASP A 472 10.88 5.87 19.30
CA ASP A 472 10.58 7.09 20.02
C ASP A 472 9.06 7.38 19.98
N ASP A 473 8.65 8.50 20.56
CA ASP A 473 7.26 8.95 20.59
C ASP A 473 6.75 9.46 19.22
N TYR A 474 7.63 9.59 18.22
CA TYR A 474 7.31 10.17 16.91
C TYR A 474 7.08 9.14 15.81
N ASP A 475 7.47 7.87 15.97
CA ASP A 475 7.24 6.84 14.96
C ASP A 475 5.75 6.70 14.58
N ILE A 476 4.83 6.79 15.54
CA ILE A 476 3.38 6.74 15.27
C ILE A 476 2.86 8.05 14.66
N PRO A 477 3.06 9.24 15.28
CA PRO A 477 2.64 10.51 14.68
C PRO A 477 3.16 10.75 13.26
N PHE A 478 4.43 10.43 12.99
CA PHE A 478 5.02 10.57 11.66
C PHE A 478 4.36 9.62 10.65
N SER A 479 4.11 8.36 11.06
CA SER A 479 3.43 7.37 10.24
C SER A 479 1.96 7.76 9.94
N GLN A 480 1.26 8.33 10.92
CA GLN A 480 -0.08 8.89 10.72
C GLN A 480 -0.07 10.04 9.71
N PHE A 481 0.84 11.00 9.88
CA PHE A 481 0.99 12.12 8.96
C PHE A 481 1.25 11.66 7.51
N VAL A 482 2.17 10.70 7.32
CA VAL A 482 2.50 10.14 6.01
C VAL A 482 1.30 9.40 5.41
N LEU A 483 0.69 8.47 6.16
CA LEU A 483 -0.47 7.71 5.69
C LEU A 483 -1.65 8.63 5.34
N ASP A 484 -1.93 9.63 6.18
CA ASP A 484 -3.00 10.59 5.95
C ASP A 484 -2.73 11.43 4.69
N SER A 485 -1.47 11.82 4.45
CA SER A 485 -1.05 12.53 3.23
C SER A 485 -1.18 11.67 1.97
N TRP A 486 -0.76 10.40 2.02
CA TRP A 486 -0.91 9.45 0.91
C TRP A 486 -2.39 9.20 0.59
N THR A 487 -3.21 9.02 1.61
CA THR A 487 -4.65 8.79 1.41
C THR A 487 -5.38 10.06 0.99
N ALA A 488 -4.95 11.25 1.40
CA ALA A 488 -5.43 12.52 0.88
C ALA A 488 -5.13 12.64 -0.61
N PHE A 489 -3.89 12.38 -1.02
CA PHE A 489 -3.50 12.38 -2.43
C PHE A 489 -4.32 11.39 -3.26
N ALA A 490 -4.55 10.17 -2.75
CA ALA A 490 -5.39 9.19 -3.42
C ALA A 490 -6.85 9.68 -3.62
N ARG A 491 -7.42 10.37 -2.61
CA ARG A 491 -8.80 10.89 -2.64
C ARG A 491 -8.94 12.12 -3.54
N THR A 492 -8.06 13.10 -3.39
CA THR A 492 -8.25 14.46 -3.95
C THR A 492 -7.20 14.81 -5.01
N GLY A 493 -6.06 14.12 -5.05
CA GLY A 493 -4.91 14.51 -5.87
C GLY A 493 -4.02 15.57 -5.22
N ASP A 494 -4.27 15.90 -3.96
CA ASP A 494 -3.48 16.82 -3.14
C ASP A 494 -3.02 16.07 -1.88
N PRO A 495 -1.70 16.02 -1.60
CA PRO A 495 -1.19 15.31 -0.42
C PRO A 495 -1.47 16.04 0.89
N ASN A 496 -2.04 17.24 0.87
CA ASN A 496 -2.44 17.97 2.09
C ASN A 496 -3.89 17.60 2.45
N PRO A 497 -4.14 16.87 3.55
CA PRO A 497 -5.49 16.58 4.01
C PRO A 497 -6.26 17.86 4.35
N ASP A 498 -7.58 17.87 4.08
CA ASP A 498 -8.45 19.00 4.44
C ASP A 498 -8.45 19.21 5.98
N PRO A 499 -8.18 20.42 6.50
CA PRO A 499 -8.25 20.71 7.92
C PRO A 499 -9.59 20.33 8.57
N ALA A 500 -10.71 20.48 7.84
CA ALA A 500 -12.02 20.07 8.33
C ALA A 500 -12.14 18.54 8.41
N PHE A 501 -11.51 17.79 7.50
CA PHE A 501 -11.40 16.34 7.59
C PHE A 501 -10.58 15.92 8.82
N LEU A 502 -9.41 16.53 9.01
CA LEU A 502 -8.53 16.21 10.15
C LEU A 502 -9.22 16.48 11.48
N LYS A 503 -9.90 17.63 11.60
CA LYS A 503 -10.70 17.99 12.77
C LYS A 503 -11.81 16.98 13.03
N ALA A 504 -12.62 16.68 12.00
CA ALA A 504 -13.74 15.75 12.13
C ALA A 504 -13.32 14.30 12.40
N ARG A 505 -12.05 13.95 12.11
CA ARG A 505 -11.47 12.63 12.37
C ARG A 505 -10.67 12.55 13.67
N ASP A 506 -10.48 13.68 14.37
CA ASP A 506 -9.58 13.80 15.54
C ASP A 506 -8.13 13.40 15.21
N PHE A 507 -7.66 13.74 14.01
CA PHE A 507 -6.30 13.43 13.54
C PHE A 507 -5.31 14.52 13.96
N THR A 508 -5.25 14.80 15.26
CA THR A 508 -4.47 15.90 15.86
C THR A 508 -2.97 15.79 15.57
N ASN A 509 -2.41 14.57 15.63
CA ASN A 509 -1.00 14.34 15.29
C ASN A 509 -0.66 14.80 13.87
N THR A 510 -1.52 14.48 12.90
CA THR A 510 -1.35 14.91 11.51
C THR A 510 -1.51 16.42 11.37
N THR A 511 -2.47 17.04 12.08
CA THR A 511 -2.62 18.51 12.12
C THR A 511 -1.33 19.18 12.61
N VAL A 512 -0.78 18.74 13.75
CA VAL A 512 0.46 19.29 14.31
C VAL A 512 1.63 19.09 13.36
N MET A 513 1.77 17.90 12.75
CA MET A 513 2.84 17.65 11.78
C MET A 513 2.73 18.56 10.55
N LEU A 514 1.53 18.84 10.06
CA LEU A 514 1.33 19.77 8.94
C LEU A 514 1.66 21.22 9.31
N GLU A 515 1.39 21.64 10.55
CA GLU A 515 1.76 22.96 11.07
C GLU A 515 3.29 23.11 11.15
N VAL A 516 3.99 22.09 11.67
CA VAL A 516 5.45 22.08 11.81
C VAL A 516 6.16 21.97 10.45
N GLN A 517 5.68 21.08 9.58
CA GLN A 517 6.31 20.81 8.28
C GLN A 517 5.95 21.88 7.25
N GLY A 518 4.82 22.58 7.42
CA GLY A 518 4.22 23.46 6.42
C GLY A 518 3.53 22.69 5.29
N THR A 519 2.85 23.44 4.42
CA THR A 519 2.10 22.87 3.28
C THR A 519 3.02 22.23 2.25
N TRP A 520 2.57 21.14 1.65
CA TRP A 520 3.26 20.48 0.55
C TRP A 520 2.77 21.06 -0.79
N GLY A 521 3.51 22.03 -1.33
CA GLY A 521 3.23 22.61 -2.64
C GLY A 521 3.55 21.66 -3.80
N PRO A 522 2.86 21.81 -4.96
CA PRO A 522 3.31 21.16 -6.18
C PRO A 522 4.67 21.72 -6.64
N VAL A 523 5.34 21.02 -7.54
CA VAL A 523 6.59 21.45 -8.16
C VAL A 523 6.40 22.82 -8.81
N ASP A 524 7.09 23.81 -8.27
CA ASP A 524 7.27 25.11 -8.89
C ASP A 524 8.45 25.05 -9.87
N VAL A 525 8.21 25.36 -11.13
CA VAL A 525 9.22 25.27 -12.20
C VAL A 525 10.26 26.40 -12.07
N GLU A 526 9.90 27.52 -11.44
CA GLU A 526 10.82 28.62 -11.19
C GLU A 526 11.70 28.36 -9.95
N ASN A 527 11.17 27.60 -8.99
CA ASN A 527 11.86 27.25 -7.75
C ASN A 527 11.56 25.78 -7.34
N PRO A 528 12.14 24.79 -8.05
CA PRO A 528 11.81 23.39 -7.83
C PRO A 528 12.40 22.88 -6.52
N ILE A 529 11.57 22.83 -5.48
CA ILE A 529 11.91 22.32 -4.15
C ILE A 529 11.04 21.10 -3.85
N LEU A 530 11.65 20.04 -3.35
CA LEU A 530 10.93 18.86 -2.85
C LEU A 530 10.56 19.02 -1.38
N LYS A 531 9.54 18.27 -0.96
CA LYS A 531 9.15 18.16 0.45
C LYS A 531 10.02 17.13 1.16
N VAL A 532 10.82 17.56 2.14
CA VAL A 532 11.47 16.61 3.05
C VAL A 532 10.41 16.12 4.05
N LEU A 533 10.31 14.80 4.22
CA LEU A 533 9.40 14.15 5.18
C LEU A 533 10.20 13.67 6.38
N ASP A 534 10.00 14.35 7.50
CA ASP A 534 10.59 14.05 8.81
C ASP A 534 9.63 14.54 9.92
N ILE A 535 10.08 14.58 11.18
CA ILE A 535 9.34 15.08 12.34
C ILE A 535 9.44 16.60 12.52
N GLY A 536 10.35 17.26 11.79
CA GLY A 536 10.57 18.71 11.83
C GLY A 536 11.61 19.13 12.87
N ARG A 537 12.35 20.22 12.60
CA ARG A 537 13.55 20.61 13.40
C ARG A 537 13.25 21.27 14.76
N GLU A 538 11.99 21.38 15.17
CA GLU A 538 11.59 22.05 16.43
C GLU A 538 10.94 21.11 17.47
N VAL A 539 10.97 19.79 17.28
CA VAL A 539 10.34 18.83 18.22
C VAL A 539 11.36 18.03 19.05
N VAL A 540 12.60 18.54 19.20
CA VAL A 540 13.63 17.95 20.07
C VAL A 540 13.77 18.75 21.36
#